data_AF-A0A1G8TBB2-F1
#
_entry.id   AF-A0A1G8TBB2-F1
#
_cell.length_a   1.000
_cell.length_b   1.000
_cell.length_c   1.000
_cell.angle_alpha   90.00
_cell.angle_beta   90.00
_cell.angle_gamma   90.00
#
_symmetry.space_group_name_H-M   'P 1'
#
loop_
_entity.id
_entity.type
_entity.pdbx_description
1 polymer ?
#
loop_
_entity_poly.entity_id
_entity_poly.type
_entity_poly.pdbx_seq_one_letter_code
_entity_poly.pdbx_strand_id
1 'polypeptide(L)'
;MSVQITRKSSLKRVLAMGCAVAALATVTFAADPVFAQQGNGKQAQGAQSGAGGQGQGQGQGGQMGKGAGGSKGLGGIFRDITGMDSDPVDSADEGDDDSDKPTWAGQPGGKDGAGGGRPASAGSTKGDLFGDLWVILRDSNGVPILTAEGWVQPIDENGDPIPLDEEGKPVDETATMEVELGRLNVGRAPSKVLQTRADEVITLLNSATDLTVDAAGRLVLTVDGEAKTIDSPLENLAIYVALLTQGTIPGVTDLPGTEFDFMVDGTYTLADLEASAAFLAAATDKSGEFTSDEIAYIDAFLGINTTTVGDVTYSVVDYSTFSYDRSDTYDGVMVTVLVEQEDGSFKPETLDVYDAVFGDENGDGVDASASGSLDAYTLAADDARMVIEFIHEYAVPEALE
;
A
#
# COMPACT_ATOMS: atom_id res chain seq x y z
N MET A 1 15.84 20.23 -23.13
CA MET A 1 14.37 20.30 -23.06
C MET A 1 14.10 20.47 -21.58
N SER A 2 13.85 21.69 -21.14
CA SER A 2 13.95 22.09 -19.73
C SER A 2 12.67 21.69 -18.99
N VAL A 3 12.80 20.82 -18.00
CA VAL A 3 11.72 20.42 -17.08
C VAL A 3 11.69 21.45 -15.96
N GLN A 4 10.57 22.18 -15.83
CA GLN A 4 10.35 23.14 -14.75
C GLN A 4 9.67 22.40 -13.59
N ILE A 5 10.43 22.09 -12.55
CA ILE A 5 9.91 21.58 -11.28
C ILE A 5 9.29 22.75 -10.53
N THR A 6 7.95 22.81 -10.48
CA THR A 6 7.23 23.87 -9.77
C THR A 6 6.85 23.34 -8.39
N ARG A 7 7.64 23.67 -7.35
CA ARG A 7 7.30 23.38 -5.95
C ARG A 7 6.09 24.24 -5.53
N LYS A 8 4.97 23.61 -5.18
CA LYS A 8 3.79 24.29 -4.61
C LYS A 8 3.98 24.47 -3.10
N SER A 9 3.97 25.71 -2.62
CA SER A 9 3.99 26.04 -1.20
C SER A 9 2.65 25.69 -0.53
N SER A 10 2.66 24.87 0.52
CA SER A 10 1.45 24.55 1.30
C SER A 10 1.01 25.74 2.15
N LEU A 11 -0.05 26.43 1.71
CA LEU A 11 -0.80 27.35 2.57
C LEU A 11 -1.89 26.55 3.29
N LYS A 12 -1.78 26.41 4.60
CA LYS A 12 -2.89 26.02 5.47
C LYS A 12 -4.04 27.00 5.26
N ARG A 13 -5.13 26.57 4.63
CA ARG A 13 -6.36 27.36 4.48
C ARG A 13 -7.43 26.79 5.40
N VAL A 14 -7.89 27.64 6.30
CA VAL A 14 -9.07 27.43 7.13
C VAL A 14 -10.28 27.44 6.19
N LEU A 15 -11.01 26.33 6.13
CA LEU A 15 -12.25 26.21 5.38
C LEU A 15 -13.31 27.11 6.06
N ALA A 16 -13.53 28.29 5.48
CA ALA A 16 -14.70 29.11 5.78
C ALA A 16 -15.53 29.20 4.49
N MET A 17 -16.21 28.10 4.13
CA MET A 17 -17.15 28.10 3.01
C MET A 17 -18.47 28.75 3.45
N GLY A 18 -18.68 29.99 3.01
CA GLY A 18 -19.96 30.67 3.10
C GLY A 18 -20.95 30.10 2.07
N CYS A 19 -21.99 29.42 2.55
CA CYS A 19 -23.10 28.95 1.74
C CYS A 19 -23.89 30.11 1.11
N ALA A 20 -23.77 30.31 -0.21
CA ALA A 20 -24.71 31.12 -0.99
C ALA A 20 -25.71 30.21 -1.72
N VAL A 21 -26.85 29.96 -1.08
CA VAL A 21 -27.99 29.26 -1.68
C VAL A 21 -28.61 30.14 -2.77
N ALA A 22 -28.46 29.75 -4.04
CA ALA A 22 -29.22 30.30 -5.15
C ALA A 22 -30.24 29.26 -5.65
N ALA A 23 -31.46 29.34 -5.11
CA ALA A 23 -32.61 28.61 -5.64
C ALA A 23 -32.99 29.14 -7.02
N LEU A 24 -32.96 28.29 -8.05
CA LEU A 24 -33.62 28.57 -9.33
C LEU A 24 -34.49 27.38 -9.77
N ALA A 25 -35.77 27.68 -9.89
CA ALA A 25 -36.85 26.77 -10.19
C ALA A 25 -36.94 26.42 -11.69
N THR A 26 -37.15 25.13 -11.94
CA THR A 26 -37.97 24.47 -12.98
C THR A 26 -37.91 24.95 -14.43
N VAL A 27 -37.58 24.04 -15.37
CA VAL A 27 -38.47 23.66 -16.49
C VAL A 27 -38.23 22.18 -16.87
N THR A 28 -39.30 21.39 -16.88
CA THR A 28 -39.36 20.03 -17.45
C THR A 28 -39.55 20.08 -18.97
N PHE A 29 -38.79 19.29 -19.71
CA PHE A 29 -39.14 18.91 -21.09
C PHE A 29 -39.13 17.39 -21.21
N ALA A 30 -40.31 16.84 -21.46
CA ALA A 30 -40.53 15.45 -21.84
C ALA A 30 -40.33 15.28 -23.36
N ALA A 31 -39.72 14.18 -23.77
CA ALA A 31 -39.83 13.65 -25.13
C ALA A 31 -39.71 12.12 -25.09
N ASP A 32 -40.86 11.44 -25.20
CA ASP A 32 -40.93 10.07 -25.71
C ASP A 32 -40.67 10.06 -27.23
N PRO A 33 -40.21 8.93 -27.77
CA PRO A 33 -41.09 8.27 -28.73
C PRO A 33 -41.25 6.75 -28.51
N VAL A 34 -42.48 6.31 -28.73
CA VAL A 34 -42.96 4.93 -28.80
C VAL A 34 -42.94 4.43 -30.25
N PHE A 35 -42.92 3.09 -30.39
CA PHE A 35 -43.17 2.21 -31.56
C PHE A 35 -41.92 1.85 -32.40
N ALA A 36 -41.62 0.58 -32.69
CA ALA A 36 -42.55 -0.43 -33.19
C ALA A 36 -42.24 -1.89 -32.80
N GLN A 37 -43.32 -2.67 -32.88
CA GLN A 37 -43.58 -4.06 -32.52
C GLN A 37 -43.73 -4.91 -33.78
N GLN A 38 -43.13 -6.11 -33.83
CA GLN A 38 -43.59 -7.35 -34.50
C GLN A 38 -42.44 -8.39 -34.48
N GLY A 39 -42.54 -9.66 -34.05
CA GLY A 39 -43.69 -10.51 -33.76
C GLY A 39 -43.94 -11.54 -34.86
N ASN A 40 -43.37 -12.76 -34.72
CA ASN A 40 -43.84 -14.10 -35.17
C ASN A 40 -42.64 -15.03 -35.41
N GLY A 41 -42.62 -16.32 -35.05
CA GLY A 41 -43.61 -17.18 -34.41
C GLY A 41 -43.18 -18.66 -34.46
N LYS A 42 -43.53 -19.39 -33.39
CA LYS A 42 -44.02 -20.79 -33.28
C LYS A 42 -43.14 -22.01 -33.67
N GLN A 43 -43.29 -23.01 -32.77
CA GLN A 43 -43.51 -24.47 -32.97
C GLN A 43 -42.28 -25.36 -32.63
N ALA A 44 -42.19 -26.05 -31.47
CA ALA A 44 -42.97 -27.11 -30.81
C ALA A 44 -42.47 -28.55 -31.08
N GLN A 45 -42.36 -29.33 -29.98
CA GLN A 45 -42.27 -30.79 -29.83
C GLN A 45 -40.96 -31.48 -30.29
N GLY A 46 -40.38 -32.47 -29.62
CA GLY A 46 -40.73 -33.23 -28.41
C GLY A 46 -40.02 -34.61 -28.42
N ALA A 47 -39.72 -35.13 -27.21
CA ALA A 47 -39.47 -36.55 -26.87
C ALA A 47 -38.18 -37.21 -27.44
N GLN A 48 -37.51 -38.22 -26.85
CA GLN A 48 -37.76 -39.11 -25.70
C GLN A 48 -36.48 -39.92 -25.40
N SER A 49 -36.38 -40.45 -24.17
CA SER A 49 -35.67 -41.68 -23.72
C SER A 49 -34.13 -41.72 -23.74
N GLY A 50 -33.41 -42.27 -22.76
CA GLY A 50 -33.80 -43.00 -21.54
C GLY A 50 -32.69 -44.01 -21.16
N ALA A 51 -32.47 -44.16 -19.84
CA ALA A 51 -31.76 -45.26 -19.12
C ALA A 51 -30.27 -45.52 -19.47
N GLY A 52 -29.34 -45.74 -18.54
CA GLY A 52 -29.41 -46.31 -17.19
C GLY A 52 -28.54 -47.57 -17.14
N GLY A 53 -27.59 -47.69 -16.19
CA GLY A 53 -26.84 -48.94 -16.00
C GLY A 53 -25.57 -48.85 -15.15
N GLN A 54 -25.64 -49.40 -13.94
CA GLN A 54 -24.62 -49.55 -12.89
C GLN A 54 -23.62 -50.70 -13.10
N GLY A 55 -22.51 -50.67 -12.35
CA GLY A 55 -21.72 -51.82 -11.87
C GLY A 55 -20.22 -51.48 -11.69
N GLN A 56 -19.72 -51.22 -10.48
CA GLN A 56 -19.07 -52.18 -9.53
C GLN A 56 -18.02 -53.10 -10.19
N GLY A 57 -16.77 -53.25 -9.73
CA GLY A 57 -16.03 -52.78 -8.56
C GLY A 57 -14.71 -53.58 -8.40
N GLN A 58 -13.85 -53.12 -7.47
CA GLN A 58 -12.64 -53.75 -6.87
C GLN A 58 -11.39 -53.96 -7.76
N GLY A 59 -10.15 -53.71 -7.33
CA GLY A 59 -9.57 -53.34 -6.03
C GLY A 59 -8.05 -53.63 -6.01
N GLN A 60 -7.35 -53.08 -5.00
CA GLN A 60 -5.90 -53.09 -4.66
C GLN A 60 -5.03 -52.02 -5.36
N GLY A 61 -4.24 -51.17 -4.70
CA GLY A 61 -3.92 -51.03 -3.28
C GLY A 61 -2.46 -50.52 -3.11
N GLY A 62 -2.28 -49.40 -2.41
CA GLY A 62 -1.04 -49.02 -1.69
C GLY A 62 -0.09 -48.02 -2.38
N GLN A 63 -0.01 -46.77 -1.90
CA GLN A 63 0.97 -46.32 -0.90
C GLN A 63 0.82 -44.80 -0.67
N MET A 64 0.71 -44.41 0.60
CA MET A 64 0.50 -43.03 1.05
C MET A 64 1.71 -42.14 0.76
N GLY A 65 1.47 -40.94 0.25
CA GLY A 65 2.40 -39.82 0.27
C GLY A 65 1.64 -38.57 0.70
N LYS A 66 1.89 -38.12 1.94
CA LYS A 66 1.42 -36.83 2.47
C LYS A 66 1.98 -35.71 1.60
N GLY A 67 1.14 -35.09 0.78
CA GLY A 67 1.40 -33.78 0.19
C GLY A 67 0.65 -32.74 1.02
N ALA A 68 1.30 -32.23 2.07
CA ALA A 68 0.83 -31.05 2.77
C ALA A 68 0.98 -29.86 1.81
N GLY A 69 -0.15 -29.35 1.30
CA GLY A 69 -0.22 -28.01 0.75
C GLY A 69 -0.04 -27.03 1.90
N GLY A 70 1.23 -26.71 2.19
CA GLY A 70 1.57 -25.59 3.05
C GLY A 70 1.35 -24.31 2.26
N SER A 71 0.21 -23.66 2.50
CA SER A 71 0.03 -22.25 2.16
C SER A 71 1.19 -21.48 2.77
N LYS A 72 2.11 -20.99 1.92
CA LYS A 72 3.14 -20.04 2.35
C LYS A 72 2.40 -18.76 2.76
N GLY A 73 2.14 -18.59 4.06
CA GLY A 73 1.66 -17.30 4.58
C GLY A 73 2.71 -16.22 4.35
N LEU A 74 2.32 -14.94 4.46
CA LEU A 74 3.18 -13.76 4.31
C LEU A 74 4.54 -13.87 5.03
N GLY A 75 4.59 -14.62 6.13
CA GLY A 75 5.82 -14.98 6.84
C GLY A 75 6.89 -15.75 6.07
N GLY A 76 6.51 -16.51 5.04
CA GLY A 76 7.45 -17.17 4.14
C GLY A 76 8.12 -16.18 3.19
N ILE A 77 7.43 -15.12 2.79
CA ILE A 77 7.94 -14.12 1.83
C ILE A 77 8.96 -13.21 2.48
N PHE A 78 8.67 -12.74 3.69
CA PHE A 78 9.63 -11.97 4.50
C PHE A 78 10.89 -12.78 4.87
N ARG A 79 10.83 -14.12 4.80
CA ARG A 79 11.98 -15.01 5.00
C ARG A 79 12.71 -15.34 3.70
N ASP A 80 11.98 -15.64 2.62
CA ASP A 80 12.54 -15.98 1.31
C ASP A 80 13.29 -14.78 0.69
N ILE A 81 12.89 -13.53 0.98
CA ILE A 81 13.58 -12.30 0.53
C ILE A 81 14.93 -12.08 1.23
N THR A 82 15.17 -12.67 2.41
CA THR A 82 16.40 -12.42 3.22
C THR A 82 17.45 -13.53 3.14
N GLY A 83 17.28 -14.54 2.27
CA GLY A 83 18.34 -15.50 1.92
C GLY A 83 18.95 -16.28 3.10
N MET A 84 18.13 -16.80 4.02
CA MET A 84 18.60 -17.62 5.15
C MET A 84 18.01 -19.04 5.11
N ASP A 85 18.73 -19.96 4.48
CA ASP A 85 18.52 -21.41 4.59
C ASP A 85 19.33 -21.97 5.78
N SER A 86 18.67 -22.67 6.71
CA SER A 86 19.32 -23.71 7.50
C SER A 86 18.30 -24.68 8.11
N ASP A 87 18.41 -25.95 7.71
CA ASP A 87 17.68 -27.13 8.20
C ASP A 87 17.72 -27.29 9.75
N PRO A 88 16.68 -27.88 10.37
CA PRO A 88 16.71 -28.17 11.80
C PRO A 88 17.35 -29.53 12.09
N VAL A 89 18.41 -29.52 12.90
CA VAL A 89 18.92 -30.73 13.57
C VAL A 89 18.14 -30.96 14.86
N ASP A 90 17.56 -32.16 14.92
CA ASP A 90 16.84 -32.78 16.01
C ASP A 90 17.75 -33.05 17.22
N SER A 91 17.29 -32.75 18.43
CA SER A 91 17.87 -33.23 19.70
C SER A 91 16.81 -33.17 20.79
N ALA A 92 16.19 -34.33 21.01
CA ALA A 92 15.42 -34.65 22.20
C ALA A 92 16.30 -34.64 23.47
N ASP A 93 15.76 -34.14 24.58
CA ASP A 93 16.06 -34.69 25.90
C ASP A 93 14.87 -34.44 26.85
N GLU A 94 14.44 -35.52 27.51
CA GLU A 94 13.32 -35.58 28.44
C GLU A 94 13.77 -35.24 29.86
N GLY A 95 12.88 -34.64 30.67
CA GLY A 95 13.08 -34.54 32.12
C GLY A 95 12.16 -33.54 32.79
N ASP A 96 10.95 -34.00 33.14
CA ASP A 96 10.01 -33.33 34.05
C ASP A 96 10.62 -33.14 35.45
N ASP A 97 10.36 -31.99 36.08
CA ASP A 97 9.78 -31.95 37.44
C ASP A 97 9.39 -30.51 37.86
N ASP A 98 8.16 -30.41 38.33
CA ASP A 98 7.40 -29.23 38.77
C ASP A 98 8.07 -28.43 39.91
N SER A 99 8.10 -27.08 39.81
CA SER A 99 8.04 -26.16 40.96
C SER A 99 7.88 -24.69 40.56
N ASP A 100 6.67 -24.18 40.77
CA ASP A 100 6.26 -22.78 40.60
C ASP A 100 6.98 -21.80 41.56
N LYS A 101 8.15 -21.30 41.15
CA LYS A 101 8.59 -19.88 41.35
C LYS A 101 9.94 -19.63 40.65
N PRO A 102 10.11 -18.57 39.85
CA PRO A 102 11.44 -18.24 39.35
C PRO A 102 12.05 -17.11 40.21
N THR A 103 13.27 -17.36 40.72
CA THR A 103 14.05 -16.57 41.69
C THR A 103 14.79 -15.37 41.08
N TRP A 104 14.43 -14.95 39.87
CA TRP A 104 15.16 -13.94 39.08
C TRP A 104 14.67 -12.50 39.28
N ALA A 105 13.67 -12.27 40.13
CA ALA A 105 13.21 -10.92 40.48
C ALA A 105 14.23 -10.22 41.39
N GLY A 106 15.28 -9.68 40.76
CA GLY A 106 16.10 -8.60 41.31
C GLY A 106 17.47 -9.00 41.85
N GLN A 107 18.50 -9.05 41.00
CA GLN A 107 19.78 -8.36 41.28
C GLN A 107 20.70 -8.30 40.04
N PRO A 108 21.62 -7.31 39.96
CA PRO A 108 22.11 -6.70 38.73
C PRO A 108 23.37 -7.35 38.16
N GLY A 109 23.59 -7.07 36.88
CA GLY A 109 24.63 -7.63 36.03
C GLY A 109 26.04 -7.58 36.60
N GLY A 110 26.72 -8.71 36.47
CA GLY A 110 28.16 -8.89 36.67
C GLY A 110 28.72 -9.74 35.53
N LYS A 111 29.84 -9.28 34.99
CA LYS A 111 30.63 -9.84 33.90
C LYS A 111 30.88 -11.34 34.09
N ASP A 112 30.51 -12.13 33.09
CA ASP A 112 31.43 -12.91 32.26
C ASP A 112 30.64 -13.71 31.19
N GLY A 113 30.74 -13.26 29.94
CA GLY A 113 30.88 -14.18 28.80
C GLY A 113 29.70 -15.03 28.34
N ALA A 114 28.47 -14.49 28.24
CA ALA A 114 27.42 -15.05 27.36
C ALA A 114 26.40 -13.96 26.97
N GLY A 115 26.89 -12.78 26.59
CA GLY A 115 26.07 -11.78 25.90
C GLY A 115 25.73 -12.32 24.52
N GLY A 116 24.44 -12.40 24.21
CA GLY A 116 23.88 -12.96 22.98
C GLY A 116 24.79 -12.72 21.78
N GLY A 117 25.33 -13.83 21.26
CA GLY A 117 26.12 -13.82 20.04
C GLY A 117 25.36 -13.08 18.95
N ARG A 118 26.08 -12.17 18.29
CA ARG A 118 25.62 -11.46 17.10
C ARG A 118 25.02 -12.49 16.13
N PRO A 119 23.73 -12.40 15.76
CA PRO A 119 23.17 -13.32 14.77
C PRO A 119 23.97 -13.20 13.47
N ALA A 120 24.07 -14.28 12.70
CA ALA A 120 24.85 -14.29 11.45
C ALA A 120 24.37 -13.24 10.42
N SER A 121 23.16 -12.70 10.60
CA SER A 121 22.57 -11.59 9.83
C SER A 121 22.85 -10.19 10.37
N ALA A 122 23.51 -10.03 11.52
CA ALA A 122 23.86 -8.71 12.02
C ALA A 122 25.15 -8.22 11.36
N GLY A 123 24.98 -7.53 10.22
CA GLY A 123 26.05 -6.89 9.43
C GLY A 123 27.15 -6.28 10.30
N SER A 124 28.40 -6.58 9.96
CA SER A 124 29.58 -6.20 10.74
C SER A 124 29.82 -4.68 10.83
N THR A 125 29.24 -3.92 9.90
CA THR A 125 29.27 -2.45 9.84
C THR A 125 28.03 -1.88 10.52
N LYS A 126 28.17 -1.53 11.81
CA LYS A 126 27.26 -0.56 12.43
C LYS A 126 27.61 0.81 11.83
N GLY A 127 26.91 1.23 10.78
CA GLY A 127 26.93 2.62 10.30
C GLY A 127 27.20 2.88 8.82
N ASP A 128 27.60 1.90 8.01
CA ASP A 128 28.08 2.19 6.64
C ASP A 128 27.19 1.68 5.49
N LEU A 129 26.14 0.89 5.76
CA LEU A 129 25.33 0.33 4.66
C LEU A 129 24.26 1.30 4.13
N PHE A 130 23.95 2.35 4.90
CA PHE A 130 22.91 3.32 4.57
C PHE A 130 23.29 4.70 5.12
N GLY A 131 24.39 5.25 4.59
CA GLY A 131 24.73 6.66 4.76
C GLY A 131 23.59 7.57 4.28
N ASP A 132 23.65 8.83 4.70
CA ASP A 132 22.62 9.87 4.56
C ASP A 132 21.76 9.69 3.29
N LEU A 133 20.44 9.55 3.49
CA LEU A 133 19.50 9.43 2.38
C LEU A 133 19.39 10.79 1.73
N TRP A 134 19.85 10.91 0.49
CA TRP A 134 19.75 12.13 -0.28
C TRP A 134 18.79 11.96 -1.44
N VAL A 135 18.22 13.07 -1.89
CA VAL A 135 17.56 13.13 -3.19
C VAL A 135 18.62 12.87 -4.26
N ILE A 136 18.38 11.87 -5.12
CA ILE A 136 19.34 11.46 -6.15
C ILE A 136 18.75 11.54 -7.56
N LEU A 137 19.62 11.60 -8.56
CA LEU A 137 19.25 11.58 -9.96
C LEU A 137 18.70 10.19 -10.34
N ARG A 138 17.44 10.17 -10.80
CA ARG A 138 16.73 8.96 -11.23
C ARG A 138 16.14 9.13 -12.63
N ASP A 139 15.83 8.01 -13.26
CA ASP A 139 14.98 8.00 -14.45
C ASP A 139 13.49 8.11 -14.08
N SER A 140 12.62 8.09 -15.08
CA SER A 140 11.17 8.21 -14.86
C SER A 140 10.56 7.07 -14.05
N ASN A 141 11.21 5.91 -13.94
CA ASN A 141 10.75 4.78 -13.13
C ASN A 141 11.35 4.78 -11.72
N GLY A 142 12.14 5.80 -11.35
CA GLY A 142 12.80 5.87 -10.05
C GLY A 142 14.11 5.10 -9.97
N VAL A 143 14.61 4.55 -11.09
CA VAL A 143 15.89 3.84 -11.14
C VAL A 143 17.03 4.87 -11.08
N PRO A 144 18.00 4.73 -10.15
CA PRO A 144 19.11 5.67 -10.04
C PRO A 144 19.98 5.65 -11.31
N ILE A 145 20.32 6.85 -11.80
CA ILE A 145 21.27 7.01 -12.90
C ILE A 145 22.67 7.02 -12.28
N LEU A 146 23.40 5.93 -12.45
CA LEU A 146 24.75 5.78 -11.90
C LEU A 146 25.80 6.51 -12.77
N THR A 147 26.88 6.98 -12.14
CA THR A 147 28.06 7.47 -12.87
C THR A 147 28.75 6.34 -13.63
N ALA A 148 29.74 6.66 -14.47
CA ALA A 148 30.55 5.65 -15.16
C ALA A 148 31.31 4.73 -14.19
N GLU A 149 31.62 5.25 -12.99
CA GLU A 149 32.27 4.56 -11.89
C GLU A 149 31.28 3.75 -11.02
N GLY A 150 29.97 3.87 -11.25
CA GLY A 150 28.93 3.12 -10.56
C GLY A 150 28.35 3.79 -9.32
N TRP A 151 28.57 5.10 -9.13
CA TRP A 151 28.08 5.84 -7.97
C TRP A 151 26.69 6.43 -8.20
N VAL A 152 25.87 6.49 -7.14
CA VAL A 152 24.64 7.27 -7.13
C VAL A 152 24.98 8.77 -7.14
N GLN A 153 24.13 9.58 -7.77
CA GLN A 153 24.38 11.01 -7.96
C GLN A 153 23.36 11.85 -7.19
N PRO A 154 23.69 12.39 -6.00
CA PRO A 154 22.85 13.35 -5.31
C PRO A 154 22.64 14.62 -6.14
N ILE A 155 21.47 15.24 -6.00
CA ILE A 155 21.12 16.47 -6.69
C ILE A 155 20.88 17.61 -5.71
N ASP A 156 21.11 18.83 -6.18
CA ASP A 156 20.85 20.05 -5.41
C ASP A 156 19.38 20.51 -5.50
N GLU A 157 19.05 21.63 -4.86
CA GLU A 157 17.70 22.20 -4.88
C GLU A 157 17.17 22.55 -6.29
N ASN A 158 18.06 22.71 -7.27
CA ASN A 158 17.74 23.02 -8.66
C ASN A 158 17.58 21.76 -9.53
N GLY A 159 17.91 20.59 -8.98
CA GLY A 159 17.91 19.31 -9.69
C GLY A 159 19.21 19.05 -10.47
N ASP A 160 20.26 19.83 -10.21
CA ASP A 160 21.57 19.63 -10.84
C ASP A 160 22.41 18.62 -10.03
N PRO A 161 23.11 17.66 -10.68
CA PRO A 161 23.96 16.71 -9.98
C PRO A 161 25.11 17.38 -9.23
N ILE A 162 25.28 16.99 -7.97
CA ILE A 162 26.36 17.47 -7.12
C ILE A 162 27.65 16.68 -7.45
N PRO A 163 28.79 17.36 -7.69
CA PRO A 163 30.06 16.68 -7.95
C PRO A 163 30.45 15.73 -6.83
N LEU A 164 30.97 14.55 -7.20
CA LEU A 164 31.46 13.53 -6.27
C LEU A 164 32.99 13.52 -6.19
N ASP A 165 33.54 13.10 -5.05
CA ASP A 165 34.97 12.83 -4.85
C ASP A 165 35.39 11.43 -5.36
N GLU A 166 36.64 11.04 -5.12
CA GLU A 166 37.19 9.75 -5.57
C GLU A 166 36.53 8.55 -4.86
N GLU A 167 35.91 8.79 -3.69
CA GLU A 167 35.20 7.81 -2.88
C GLU A 167 33.68 7.78 -3.14
N GLY A 168 33.18 8.58 -4.10
CA GLY A 168 31.77 8.61 -4.48
C GLY A 168 30.90 9.43 -3.52
N LYS A 169 31.48 10.32 -2.70
CA LYS A 169 30.76 11.21 -1.80
C LYS A 169 30.61 12.61 -2.40
N PRO A 170 29.52 13.35 -2.11
CA PRO A 170 29.37 14.74 -2.50
C PRO A 170 30.53 15.60 -2.00
N VAL A 171 31.11 16.38 -2.91
CA VAL A 171 32.17 17.34 -2.58
C VAL A 171 31.61 18.47 -1.69
N ASP A 172 30.33 18.80 -1.85
CA ASP A 172 29.59 19.74 -1.00
C ASP A 172 28.34 19.06 -0.43
N GLU A 173 28.47 18.50 0.77
CA GLU A 173 27.35 17.90 1.51
C GLU A 173 26.29 18.94 1.92
N THR A 174 26.59 20.24 1.94
CA THR A 174 25.60 21.26 2.34
C THR A 174 24.61 21.60 1.22
N ALA A 175 24.92 21.18 0.00
CA ALA A 175 24.04 21.31 -1.16
C ALA A 175 23.07 20.13 -1.32
N THR A 176 23.27 19.03 -0.59
CA THR A 176 22.38 17.87 -0.67
C THR A 176 21.07 18.14 0.04
N MET A 177 20.02 17.43 -0.39
CA MET A 177 18.73 17.43 0.27
C MET A 177 18.49 16.06 0.89
N GLU A 178 18.19 16.02 2.18
CA GLU A 178 17.90 14.77 2.89
C GLU A 178 16.49 14.26 2.56
N VAL A 179 16.35 12.94 2.48
CA VAL A 179 15.08 12.26 2.33
C VAL A 179 14.59 11.77 3.68
N GLU A 180 13.44 12.29 4.08
CA GLU A 180 12.84 12.03 5.38
C GLU A 180 11.75 10.97 5.26
N LEU A 181 12.08 9.71 5.60
CA LEU A 181 11.12 8.61 5.53
C LEU A 181 10.07 8.61 6.64
N GLY A 182 10.28 9.39 7.71
CA GLY A 182 9.35 9.47 8.83
C GLY A 182 8.85 8.09 9.32
N ARG A 183 7.55 7.80 9.22
CA ARG A 183 6.92 6.50 9.56
C ARG A 183 7.37 5.32 8.70
N LEU A 184 7.74 5.57 7.44
CA LEU A 184 8.23 4.54 6.52
C LEU A 184 9.62 4.02 6.92
N ASN A 185 10.33 4.67 7.87
CA ASN A 185 11.54 4.10 8.46
C ASN A 185 11.32 2.70 9.06
N VAL A 186 10.08 2.30 9.34
CA VAL A 186 9.73 0.93 9.73
C VAL A 186 10.14 -0.13 8.69
N GLY A 187 10.30 0.23 7.40
CA GLY A 187 10.82 -0.69 6.39
C GLY A 187 12.26 -1.15 6.65
N ARG A 188 13.00 -0.44 7.50
CA ARG A 188 14.34 -0.85 7.99
C ARG A 188 14.28 -1.73 9.23
N ALA A 189 13.10 -1.92 9.81
CA ALA A 189 12.93 -2.77 10.97
C ALA A 189 13.08 -4.25 10.57
N PRO A 190 13.38 -5.15 11.53
CA PRO A 190 13.40 -6.58 11.26
C PRO A 190 12.08 -7.05 10.64
N SER A 191 12.16 -7.91 9.62
CA SER A 191 11.01 -8.35 8.82
C SER A 191 9.85 -8.96 9.64
N LYS A 192 10.15 -9.50 10.82
CA LYS A 192 9.14 -9.98 11.78
C LYS A 192 8.10 -8.90 12.17
N VAL A 193 8.48 -7.62 12.17
CA VAL A 193 7.55 -6.52 12.52
C VAL A 193 6.42 -6.42 11.50
N LEU A 194 6.75 -6.45 10.21
CA LEU A 194 5.76 -6.45 9.13
C LEU A 194 5.01 -7.79 9.04
N GLN A 195 5.70 -8.91 9.29
CA GLN A 195 5.06 -10.22 9.29
C GLN A 195 3.87 -10.31 10.25
N THR A 196 4.00 -9.83 11.49
CA THR A 196 2.88 -9.89 12.46
C THR A 196 1.66 -9.11 11.95
N ARG A 197 1.88 -8.00 11.27
CA ARG A 197 0.82 -7.12 10.74
C ARG A 197 0.15 -7.72 9.52
N ALA A 198 0.96 -8.34 8.66
CA ALA A 198 0.50 -9.20 7.59
C ALA A 198 -0.43 -10.32 8.08
N ASP A 199 -0.08 -11.01 9.17
CA ASP A 199 -0.92 -12.08 9.73
C ASP A 199 -2.28 -11.56 10.28
N GLU A 200 -2.29 -10.34 10.85
CA GLU A 200 -3.52 -9.64 11.27
C GLU A 200 -4.41 -9.31 10.08
N VAL A 201 -3.84 -8.76 8.99
CA VAL A 201 -4.55 -8.48 7.74
C VAL A 201 -5.16 -9.75 7.13
N ILE A 202 -4.38 -10.82 7.02
CA ILE A 202 -4.87 -12.12 6.50
C ILE A 202 -6.07 -12.60 7.30
N THR A 203 -6.01 -12.47 8.63
CA THR A 203 -7.11 -12.90 9.50
C THR A 203 -8.37 -12.09 9.23
N LEU A 204 -8.24 -10.77 9.10
CA LEU A 204 -9.35 -9.87 8.81
C LEU A 204 -9.97 -10.16 7.43
N LEU A 205 -9.16 -10.27 6.38
CA LEU A 205 -9.62 -10.54 5.01
C LEU A 205 -10.36 -11.88 4.90
N ASN A 206 -9.83 -12.94 5.52
CA ASN A 206 -10.49 -14.24 5.52
C ASN A 206 -11.80 -14.28 6.35
N SER A 207 -12.01 -13.31 7.24
CA SER A 207 -13.23 -13.18 8.04
C SER A 207 -14.26 -12.22 7.45
N ALA A 208 -13.87 -11.44 6.44
CA ALA A 208 -14.73 -10.45 5.84
C ALA A 208 -15.85 -11.10 5.03
N THR A 209 -17.08 -10.60 5.20
CA THR A 209 -18.25 -11.01 4.41
C THR A 209 -18.52 -10.08 3.23
N ASP A 210 -17.96 -8.88 3.27
CA ASP A 210 -18.04 -7.88 2.22
C ASP A 210 -16.76 -7.04 2.22
N LEU A 211 -16.40 -6.51 1.05
CA LEU A 211 -15.19 -5.71 0.86
C LEU A 211 -15.52 -4.53 -0.05
N THR A 212 -15.13 -3.34 0.38
CA THR A 212 -15.21 -2.10 -0.41
C THR A 212 -13.96 -1.25 -0.15
N VAL A 213 -13.92 -0.05 -0.70
CA VAL A 213 -12.89 0.96 -0.39
C VAL A 213 -13.50 2.22 0.19
N ASP A 214 -12.73 2.93 1.02
CA ASP A 214 -13.07 4.28 1.41
C ASP A 214 -12.72 5.29 0.31
N ALA A 215 -13.04 6.57 0.54
CA ALA A 215 -12.78 7.64 -0.43
C ALA A 215 -11.30 7.82 -0.79
N ALA A 216 -10.36 7.29 0.02
CA ALA A 216 -8.93 7.34 -0.28
C ALA A 216 -8.39 6.03 -0.88
N GLY A 217 -9.24 5.03 -1.12
CA GLY A 217 -8.86 3.73 -1.67
C GLY A 217 -8.40 2.70 -0.63
N ARG A 218 -8.56 2.96 0.68
CA ARG A 218 -8.22 1.97 1.72
C ARG A 218 -9.33 0.92 1.82
N LEU A 219 -8.96 -0.33 2.09
CA LEU A 219 -9.95 -1.41 2.23
C LEU A 219 -10.86 -1.17 3.45
N VAL A 220 -12.16 -1.32 3.20
CA VAL A 220 -13.22 -1.35 4.21
C VAL A 220 -13.84 -2.74 4.19
N LEU A 221 -13.70 -3.44 5.30
CA LEU A 221 -14.13 -4.82 5.48
C LEU A 221 -15.43 -4.84 6.27
N THR A 222 -16.39 -5.66 5.87
CA THR A 222 -17.49 -6.00 6.78
C THR A 222 -17.14 -7.29 7.53
N VAL A 223 -16.92 -7.19 8.84
CA VAL A 223 -16.64 -8.34 9.72
C VAL A 223 -17.71 -8.38 10.80
N ASP A 224 -18.34 -9.54 10.99
CA ASP A 224 -19.44 -9.72 11.97
C ASP A 224 -20.61 -8.72 11.82
N GLY A 225 -20.81 -8.18 10.60
CA GLY A 225 -21.85 -7.20 10.28
C GLY A 225 -21.49 -5.75 10.58
N GLU A 226 -20.26 -5.48 11.02
CA GLU A 226 -19.72 -4.13 11.24
C GLU A 226 -18.67 -3.77 10.18
N ALA A 227 -18.73 -2.55 9.66
CA ALA A 227 -17.75 -2.03 8.72
C ALA A 227 -16.49 -1.58 9.47
N LYS A 228 -15.32 -2.04 9.02
CA LYS A 228 -14.02 -1.72 9.59
C LYS A 228 -13.03 -1.38 8.48
N THR A 229 -12.55 -0.15 8.48
CA THR A 229 -11.45 0.28 7.61
C THR A 229 -10.12 -0.26 8.12
N ILE A 230 -9.26 -0.73 7.23
CA ILE A 230 -7.85 -1.01 7.55
C ILE A 230 -7.13 0.32 7.73
N ASP A 231 -7.10 0.83 8.95
CA ASP A 231 -6.54 2.15 9.30
C ASP A 231 -5.10 2.08 9.84
N SER A 232 -4.60 0.88 10.12
CA SER A 232 -3.25 0.67 10.63
C SER A 232 -2.20 0.92 9.53
N PRO A 233 -1.21 1.79 9.76
CA PRO A 233 -0.17 2.08 8.78
C PRO A 233 0.63 0.84 8.37
N LEU A 234 0.92 -0.05 9.33
CA LEU A 234 1.72 -1.24 9.06
C LEU A 234 0.92 -2.35 8.38
N GLU A 235 -0.39 -2.40 8.59
CA GLU A 235 -1.27 -3.33 7.87
C GLU A 235 -1.35 -2.92 6.40
N ASN A 236 -1.53 -1.63 6.13
CA ASN A 236 -1.50 -1.10 4.76
C ASN A 236 -0.12 -1.30 4.10
N LEU A 237 0.98 -1.04 4.82
CA LEU A 237 2.32 -1.31 4.30
C LEU A 237 2.56 -2.80 3.99
N ALA A 238 1.97 -3.71 4.77
CA ALA A 238 2.08 -5.14 4.51
C ALA A 238 1.34 -5.54 3.22
N ILE A 239 0.16 -4.96 2.96
CA ILE A 239 -0.58 -5.17 1.71
C ILE A 239 0.21 -4.59 0.53
N TYR A 240 0.73 -3.37 0.66
CA TYR A 240 1.60 -2.72 -0.32
C TYR A 240 2.75 -3.63 -0.76
N VAL A 241 3.52 -4.17 0.21
CA VAL A 241 4.61 -5.10 -0.06
C VAL A 241 4.11 -6.36 -0.75
N ALA A 242 3.01 -6.95 -0.28
CA ALA A 242 2.48 -8.19 -0.83
C ALA A 242 2.12 -8.06 -2.32
N LEU A 243 1.41 -6.99 -2.68
CA LEU A 243 0.97 -6.73 -4.06
C LEU A 243 2.16 -6.44 -4.97
N LEU A 244 3.08 -5.55 -4.59
CA LEU A 244 4.21 -5.20 -5.46
C LEU A 244 5.31 -6.28 -5.55
N THR A 245 5.36 -7.22 -4.60
CA THR A 245 6.34 -8.33 -4.66
C THR A 245 5.79 -9.58 -5.34
N GLN A 246 4.49 -9.86 -5.19
CA GLN A 246 3.91 -11.14 -5.59
C GLN A 246 2.64 -11.04 -6.43
N GLY A 247 2.02 -9.86 -6.53
CA GLY A 247 0.70 -9.71 -7.15
C GLY A 247 -0.39 -10.50 -6.42
N THR A 248 -0.25 -10.68 -5.11
CA THR A 248 -1.24 -11.37 -4.29
C THR A 248 -1.01 -11.08 -2.82
N ILE A 249 -2.05 -11.22 -2.00
CA ILE A 249 -2.01 -11.27 -0.53
C ILE A 249 -1.95 -12.74 -0.10
N PRO A 250 -0.75 -13.29 0.17
CA PRO A 250 -0.58 -14.70 0.47
C PRO A 250 -1.25 -15.09 1.79
N GLY A 251 -1.96 -16.22 1.75
CA GLY A 251 -2.78 -16.69 2.87
C GLY A 251 -4.24 -16.24 2.78
N VAL A 252 -4.59 -15.43 1.79
CA VAL A 252 -5.96 -15.14 1.38
C VAL A 252 -6.19 -15.81 0.02
N THR A 253 -7.21 -16.65 -0.08
CA THR A 253 -7.48 -17.42 -1.32
C THR A 253 -8.78 -17.02 -2.00
N ASP A 254 -9.62 -16.25 -1.31
CA ASP A 254 -10.93 -15.83 -1.76
C ASP A 254 -11.25 -14.50 -1.06
N LEU A 255 -11.79 -13.54 -1.80
CA LEU A 255 -12.27 -12.26 -1.29
C LEU A 255 -13.75 -12.11 -1.63
N PRO A 256 -14.53 -11.40 -0.81
CA PRO A 256 -15.92 -11.12 -1.15
C PRO A 256 -16.05 -10.35 -2.48
N GLY A 257 -16.92 -10.84 -3.36
CA GLY A 257 -17.17 -10.21 -4.66
C GLY A 257 -16.19 -10.67 -5.74
N THR A 258 -15.98 -9.83 -6.76
CA THR A 258 -14.98 -10.07 -7.83
C THR A 258 -14.12 -8.83 -8.11
N GLU A 259 -14.41 -7.70 -7.45
CA GLU A 259 -13.75 -6.42 -7.69
C GLU A 259 -12.28 -6.46 -7.26
N PHE A 260 -11.98 -7.19 -6.18
CA PHE A 260 -10.65 -7.28 -5.57
C PHE A 260 -9.93 -8.61 -5.87
N ASP A 261 -10.42 -9.40 -6.84
CA ASP A 261 -9.82 -10.70 -7.19
C ASP A 261 -8.35 -10.59 -7.60
N PHE A 262 -7.96 -9.46 -8.21
CA PHE A 262 -6.58 -9.18 -8.58
C PHE A 262 -5.63 -9.22 -7.37
N MET A 263 -6.11 -8.85 -6.17
CA MET A 263 -5.31 -8.89 -4.95
C MET A 263 -5.01 -10.32 -4.46
N VAL A 264 -5.62 -11.35 -5.04
CA VAL A 264 -5.44 -12.75 -4.62
C VAL A 264 -5.15 -13.72 -5.77
N ASP A 265 -4.97 -13.23 -7.00
CA ASP A 265 -4.82 -14.08 -8.19
C ASP A 265 -3.38 -14.59 -8.43
N GLY A 266 -2.38 -14.00 -7.76
CA GLY A 266 -0.97 -14.41 -7.87
C GLY A 266 -0.25 -13.82 -9.07
N THR A 267 -0.82 -12.79 -9.71
CA THR A 267 -0.28 -12.14 -10.91
C THR A 267 -0.12 -10.67 -10.62
N TYR A 268 1.12 -10.17 -10.70
CA TYR A 268 1.34 -8.73 -10.62
C TYR A 268 0.85 -8.04 -11.91
N THR A 269 -0.13 -7.15 -11.76
CA THR A 269 -0.80 -6.40 -12.82
C THR A 269 -0.81 -4.89 -12.54
N LEU A 270 -1.32 -4.11 -13.50
CA LEU A 270 -1.55 -2.69 -13.29
C LEU A 270 -2.56 -2.42 -12.16
N ALA A 271 -3.56 -3.29 -11.96
CA ALA A 271 -4.54 -3.12 -10.89
C ALA A 271 -3.89 -3.21 -9.49
N ASP A 272 -2.89 -4.08 -9.33
CA ASP A 272 -2.09 -4.17 -8.10
C ASP A 272 -1.33 -2.87 -7.82
N LEU A 273 -0.72 -2.30 -8.87
CA LEU A 273 -0.01 -1.03 -8.79
C LEU A 273 -0.96 0.14 -8.52
N GLU A 274 -2.14 0.18 -9.15
CA GLU A 274 -3.16 1.19 -8.91
C GLU A 274 -3.66 1.16 -7.46
N ALA A 275 -3.99 -0.01 -6.94
CA ALA A 275 -4.42 -0.16 -5.56
C ALA A 275 -3.30 0.13 -4.54
N SER A 276 -2.04 -0.17 -4.89
CA SER A 276 -0.90 0.01 -3.98
C SER A 276 -0.67 1.48 -3.60
N ALA A 277 -1.07 2.43 -4.44
CA ALA A 277 -0.93 3.86 -4.16
C ALA A 277 -1.64 4.26 -2.86
N ALA A 278 -2.89 3.81 -2.67
CA ALA A 278 -3.67 4.06 -1.46
C ALA A 278 -3.09 3.38 -0.22
N PHE A 279 -2.55 2.16 -0.37
CA PHE A 279 -1.91 1.43 0.73
C PHE A 279 -0.61 2.11 1.19
N LEU A 280 0.19 2.61 0.25
CA LEU A 280 1.39 3.37 0.58
C LEU A 280 1.02 4.71 1.25
N ALA A 281 0.00 5.40 0.75
CA ALA A 281 -0.54 6.63 1.31
C ALA A 281 -0.99 6.45 2.78
N ALA A 282 -1.64 5.34 3.10
CA ALA A 282 -2.05 5.02 4.46
C ALA A 282 -0.89 4.64 5.40
N ALA A 283 0.20 4.10 4.84
CA ALA A 283 1.40 3.72 5.57
C ALA A 283 2.29 4.91 5.96
N THR A 284 2.39 5.91 5.08
CA THR A 284 3.27 7.07 5.26
C THR A 284 2.77 8.03 6.34
N ASP A 285 3.54 9.08 6.64
CA ASP A 285 3.12 10.15 7.53
C ASP A 285 1.91 10.89 6.99
N LYS A 286 1.02 11.32 7.89
CA LYS A 286 -0.23 12.00 7.47
C LYS A 286 0.02 13.39 6.91
N SER A 287 1.13 14.01 7.27
CA SER A 287 1.48 15.38 6.89
C SER A 287 2.94 15.43 6.48
N GLY A 288 3.30 16.42 5.67
CA GLY A 288 4.63 16.55 5.10
C GLY A 288 4.58 16.56 3.58
N GLU A 289 5.76 16.69 2.98
CA GLU A 289 5.94 16.46 1.55
C GLU A 289 6.19 14.96 1.36
N PHE A 290 5.53 14.35 0.38
CA PHE A 290 5.73 12.95 0.02
C PHE A 290 6.37 12.89 -1.35
N THR A 291 7.60 12.40 -1.41
CA THR A 291 8.45 12.50 -2.61
C THR A 291 8.66 11.15 -3.30
N SER A 292 9.00 11.18 -4.60
CA SER A 292 9.33 9.97 -5.35
C SER A 292 10.58 9.26 -4.81
N ASP A 293 11.54 10.01 -4.24
CA ASP A 293 12.69 9.42 -3.56
C ASP A 293 12.29 8.58 -2.33
N GLU A 294 11.32 9.02 -1.53
CA GLU A 294 10.83 8.23 -0.40
C GLU A 294 10.28 6.88 -0.87
N ILE A 295 9.51 6.87 -1.96
CA ILE A 295 8.94 5.65 -2.56
C ILE A 295 10.07 4.74 -3.07
N ALA A 296 11.00 5.28 -3.85
CA ALA A 296 12.10 4.49 -4.40
C ALA A 296 13.00 3.90 -3.29
N TYR A 297 13.22 4.63 -2.20
CA TYR A 297 13.96 4.14 -1.04
C TYR A 297 13.20 3.10 -0.25
N ILE A 298 11.91 3.31 0.04
CA ILE A 298 11.12 2.35 0.81
C ILE A 298 10.98 1.02 0.05
N ASP A 299 10.83 1.07 -1.27
CA ASP A 299 10.80 -0.13 -2.12
C ASP A 299 12.13 -0.90 -2.05
N ALA A 300 13.25 -0.18 -2.16
CA ALA A 300 14.56 -0.79 -2.03
C ALA A 300 14.77 -1.42 -0.64
N PHE A 301 14.34 -0.76 0.43
CA PHE A 301 14.46 -1.27 1.80
C PHE A 301 13.58 -2.49 2.07
N LEU A 302 12.38 -2.52 1.48
CA LEU A 302 11.45 -3.63 1.61
C LEU A 302 11.75 -4.78 0.64
N GLY A 303 12.72 -4.62 -0.26
CA GLY A 303 13.09 -5.63 -1.24
C GLY A 303 12.07 -5.79 -2.36
N ILE A 304 11.32 -4.73 -2.67
CA ILE A 304 10.30 -4.72 -3.72
C ILE A 304 10.99 -4.61 -5.08
N ASN A 305 10.87 -5.67 -5.87
CA ASN A 305 11.39 -5.78 -7.24
C ASN A 305 12.79 -5.16 -7.38
N THR A 306 13.74 -5.57 -6.54
CA THR A 306 15.06 -4.94 -6.48
C THR A 306 16.08 -5.61 -7.38
N THR A 307 17.08 -4.83 -7.80
CA THR A 307 18.29 -5.33 -8.43
C THR A 307 19.52 -4.68 -7.80
N THR A 308 20.68 -5.33 -7.97
CA THR A 308 21.95 -4.85 -7.43
C THR A 308 22.96 -4.70 -8.55
N VAL A 309 23.53 -3.49 -8.67
CA VAL A 309 24.62 -3.18 -9.60
C VAL A 309 25.78 -2.62 -8.79
N GLY A 310 26.92 -3.32 -8.81
CA GLY A 310 28.03 -3.01 -7.91
C GLY A 310 27.57 -3.15 -6.45
N ASP A 311 27.73 -2.09 -5.68
CA ASP A 311 27.30 -2.02 -4.27
C ASP A 311 25.93 -1.32 -4.09
N VAL A 312 25.26 -0.93 -5.18
CA VAL A 312 23.99 -0.20 -5.13
C VAL A 312 22.82 -1.14 -5.38
N THR A 313 21.87 -1.18 -4.45
CA THR A 313 20.59 -1.91 -4.59
C THR A 313 19.44 -0.91 -4.72
N TYR A 314 18.58 -1.11 -5.72
CA TYR A 314 17.44 -0.22 -6.00
C TYR A 314 16.25 -1.01 -6.56
N SER A 315 15.05 -0.43 -6.41
CA SER A 315 13.80 -0.95 -7.00
C SER A 315 13.76 -0.70 -8.50
N VAL A 316 13.22 -1.67 -9.26
CA VAL A 316 12.99 -1.59 -10.71
C VAL A 316 11.51 -1.82 -11.05
N VAL A 317 10.60 -1.38 -10.18
CA VAL A 317 9.16 -1.32 -10.50
C VAL A 317 8.95 -0.49 -11.77
N ASP A 318 8.11 -1.00 -12.68
CA ASP A 318 7.84 -0.36 -13.97
C ASP A 318 6.56 0.48 -13.90
N TYR A 319 6.71 1.81 -13.85
CA TYR A 319 5.61 2.76 -13.81
C TYR A 319 5.22 3.25 -15.21
N SER A 320 5.83 2.74 -16.29
CA SER A 320 5.63 3.26 -17.64
C SER A 320 4.20 3.14 -18.17
N THR A 321 3.39 2.25 -17.59
CA THR A 321 1.97 2.06 -17.93
C THR A 321 1.01 2.71 -16.94
N PHE A 322 1.51 3.20 -15.81
CA PHE A 322 0.71 3.83 -14.78
C PHE A 322 0.18 5.19 -15.26
N SER A 323 -1.08 5.49 -14.98
CA SER A 323 -1.70 6.79 -15.29
C SER A 323 -2.58 7.20 -14.12
N TYR A 324 -2.55 8.48 -13.81
CA TYR A 324 -3.36 9.05 -12.76
C TYR A 324 -3.98 10.37 -13.22
N ASP A 325 -5.27 10.50 -12.97
CA ASP A 325 -6.02 11.73 -13.13
C ASP A 325 -6.87 11.95 -11.88
N ARG A 326 -6.70 13.10 -11.25
CA ARG A 326 -7.34 13.41 -9.97
C ARG A 326 -8.85 13.54 -10.13
N SER A 327 -9.29 14.22 -11.19
CA SER A 327 -10.72 14.39 -11.44
C SER A 327 -11.40 13.05 -11.70
N ASP A 328 -10.80 12.17 -12.50
CA ASP A 328 -11.30 10.81 -12.74
C ASP A 328 -11.39 9.99 -11.44
N THR A 329 -10.53 10.27 -10.47
CA THR A 329 -10.45 9.53 -9.20
C THR A 329 -11.44 10.05 -8.15
N TYR A 330 -11.61 11.37 -8.03
CA TYR A 330 -12.31 11.98 -6.89
C TYR A 330 -13.56 12.80 -7.23
N ASP A 331 -13.77 13.18 -8.50
CA ASP A 331 -14.97 13.93 -8.87
C ASP A 331 -16.23 13.09 -8.62
N GLY A 332 -17.17 13.62 -7.84
CA GLY A 332 -18.38 12.94 -7.42
C GLY A 332 -18.20 11.98 -6.24
N VAL A 333 -16.99 11.83 -5.68
CA VAL A 333 -16.75 11.01 -4.49
C VAL A 333 -17.18 11.79 -3.26
N MET A 334 -18.25 11.34 -2.61
CA MET A 334 -18.88 12.06 -1.50
C MET A 334 -18.43 11.49 -0.14
N VAL A 335 -18.04 12.36 0.77
CA VAL A 335 -17.71 12.01 2.17
C VAL A 335 -18.53 12.85 3.15
N THR A 336 -18.91 12.25 4.28
CA THR A 336 -19.58 12.97 5.37
C THR A 336 -18.56 13.33 6.44
N VAL A 337 -18.38 14.62 6.67
CA VAL A 337 -17.38 15.16 7.60
C VAL A 337 -17.98 16.25 8.48
N LEU A 338 -17.33 16.56 9.60
CA LEU A 338 -17.70 17.67 10.47
C LEU A 338 -17.21 19.01 9.91
N VAL A 339 -18.16 19.89 9.59
CA VAL A 339 -17.90 21.25 9.11
C VAL A 339 -18.22 22.27 10.21
N GLU A 340 -17.29 23.17 10.48
CA GLU A 340 -17.50 24.30 11.40
C GLU A 340 -18.47 25.31 10.78
N GLN A 341 -19.48 25.67 11.56
CA GLN A 341 -20.55 26.60 11.18
C GLN A 341 -20.17 28.03 11.62
N GLU A 342 -20.87 29.05 11.10
CA GLU A 342 -20.63 30.47 11.47
C GLU A 342 -20.76 30.75 12.98
N ASP A 343 -21.52 29.91 13.71
CA ASP A 343 -21.71 30.00 15.15
C ASP A 343 -20.64 29.24 15.97
N GLY A 344 -19.64 28.65 15.32
CA GLY A 344 -18.57 27.85 15.92
C GLY A 344 -19.00 26.43 16.32
N SER A 345 -20.21 25.99 15.97
CA SER A 345 -20.63 24.59 16.12
C SER A 345 -20.11 23.73 14.96
N PHE A 346 -19.98 22.42 15.16
CA PHE A 346 -19.65 21.46 14.10
C PHE A 346 -20.89 20.65 13.73
N LYS A 347 -21.14 20.48 12.44
CA LYS A 347 -22.24 19.64 11.93
C LYS A 347 -21.75 18.69 10.85
N PRO A 348 -22.29 17.46 10.78
CA PRO A 348 -22.04 16.57 9.67
C PRO A 348 -22.60 17.17 8.37
N GLU A 349 -21.74 17.31 7.37
CA GLU A 349 -22.12 17.70 6.01
C GLU A 349 -21.49 16.72 5.00
N THR A 350 -22.22 16.44 3.94
CA THR A 350 -21.73 15.60 2.83
C THR A 350 -21.10 16.51 1.78
N LEU A 351 -19.81 16.32 1.54
CA LEU A 351 -19.00 17.11 0.63
C LEU A 351 -18.41 16.22 -0.45
N ASP A 352 -18.18 16.82 -1.61
CA ASP A 352 -17.40 16.22 -2.68
C ASP A 352 -15.90 16.31 -2.32
N VAL A 353 -15.18 15.20 -2.42
CA VAL A 353 -13.75 15.11 -2.05
C VAL A 353 -12.89 15.95 -2.98
N TYR A 354 -13.21 15.98 -4.27
CA TYR A 354 -12.45 16.71 -5.27
C TYR A 354 -12.48 18.22 -4.97
N ASP A 355 -13.66 18.77 -4.70
CA ASP A 355 -13.81 20.18 -4.33
C ASP A 355 -13.27 20.48 -2.92
N ALA A 356 -13.54 19.61 -1.93
CA ALA A 356 -13.19 19.91 -0.54
C ALA A 356 -11.68 19.81 -0.25
N VAL A 357 -10.98 18.85 -0.87
CA VAL A 357 -9.55 18.60 -0.63
C VAL A 357 -8.67 19.33 -1.63
N PHE A 358 -9.13 19.42 -2.89
CA PHE A 358 -8.33 19.96 -3.99
C PHE A 358 -8.89 21.24 -4.59
N GLY A 359 -9.88 21.87 -3.95
CA GLY A 359 -10.50 23.11 -4.38
C GLY A 359 -9.56 24.32 -4.42
N ASP A 360 -9.83 25.22 -5.36
CA ASP A 360 -9.19 26.52 -5.44
C ASP A 360 -9.80 27.55 -4.45
N GLU A 361 -9.55 28.84 -4.66
CA GLU A 361 -10.15 29.89 -3.82
C GLU A 361 -11.67 30.09 -3.99
N ASN A 362 -12.25 29.54 -5.06
CA ASN A 362 -13.68 29.55 -5.33
C ASN A 362 -14.36 28.26 -4.84
N GLY A 363 -13.58 27.26 -4.43
CA GLY A 363 -14.07 25.95 -4.02
C GLY A 363 -14.28 24.99 -5.18
N ASP A 364 -13.76 25.31 -6.36
CA ASP A 364 -13.82 24.43 -7.53
C ASP A 364 -12.58 23.53 -7.52
N GLY A 365 -12.76 22.21 -7.62
CA GLY A 365 -11.67 21.24 -7.62
C GLY A 365 -10.60 21.53 -8.69
N VAL A 366 -9.34 21.42 -8.29
CA VAL A 366 -8.18 21.66 -9.15
C VAL A 366 -7.61 20.33 -9.62
N ASP A 367 -7.65 20.14 -10.93
CA ASP A 367 -7.14 18.91 -11.52
C ASP A 367 -5.61 18.83 -11.50
N ALA A 368 -5.11 17.59 -11.46
CA ALA A 368 -3.76 17.25 -11.85
C ALA A 368 -3.73 15.82 -12.36
N SER A 369 -2.94 15.61 -13.41
CA SER A 369 -2.74 14.32 -14.01
C SER A 369 -1.29 14.11 -14.44
N ALA A 370 -0.87 12.87 -14.41
CA ALA A 370 0.45 12.43 -14.80
C ALA A 370 0.41 10.96 -15.22
N SER A 371 1.38 10.53 -16.03
CA SER A 371 1.42 9.16 -16.55
C SER A 371 2.84 8.71 -16.86
N GLY A 372 3.08 7.42 -16.79
CA GLY A 372 4.29 6.76 -17.28
C GLY A 372 5.53 7.01 -16.43
N SER A 373 5.36 7.37 -15.16
CA SER A 373 6.46 7.66 -14.25
C SER A 373 6.14 7.37 -12.79
N LEU A 374 7.20 7.19 -12.00
CA LEU A 374 7.13 7.17 -10.55
C LEU A 374 6.51 8.45 -10.01
N ASP A 375 6.79 9.63 -10.59
CA ASP A 375 6.15 10.87 -10.17
C ASP A 375 4.63 10.85 -10.34
N ALA A 376 4.11 10.16 -11.37
CA ALA A 376 2.66 9.97 -11.54
C ALA A 376 2.08 9.11 -10.42
N TYR A 377 2.81 8.05 -10.05
CA TYR A 377 2.47 7.19 -8.92
C TYR A 377 2.55 7.94 -7.57
N THR A 378 3.58 8.77 -7.39
CA THR A 378 3.73 9.65 -6.23
C THR A 378 2.58 10.64 -6.12
N LEU A 379 2.14 11.24 -7.23
CA LEU A 379 0.97 12.12 -7.25
C LEU A 379 -0.28 11.40 -6.76
N ALA A 380 -0.55 10.19 -7.26
CA ALA A 380 -1.69 9.38 -6.84
C ALA A 380 -1.65 9.05 -5.34
N ALA A 381 -0.49 8.64 -4.84
CA ALA A 381 -0.31 8.30 -3.43
C ALA A 381 -0.35 9.54 -2.51
N ASP A 382 0.19 10.68 -2.93
CA ASP A 382 0.13 11.92 -2.16
C ASP A 382 -1.31 12.48 -2.08
N ASP A 383 -2.05 12.44 -3.20
CA ASP A 383 -3.45 12.84 -3.21
C ASP A 383 -4.30 11.93 -2.31
N ALA A 384 -4.11 10.61 -2.37
CA ALA A 384 -4.75 9.68 -1.45
C ALA A 384 -4.40 9.97 0.01
N ARG A 385 -3.14 10.34 0.30
CA ARG A 385 -2.68 10.73 1.65
C ARG A 385 -3.38 12.00 2.12
N MET A 386 -3.58 13.00 1.25
CA MET A 386 -4.33 14.21 1.56
C MET A 386 -5.81 13.91 1.87
N VAL A 387 -6.44 13.01 1.11
CA VAL A 387 -7.82 12.57 1.40
C VAL A 387 -7.89 11.84 2.74
N ILE A 388 -6.92 10.97 3.05
CA ILE A 388 -6.81 10.29 4.36
C ILE A 388 -6.67 11.30 5.51
N GLU A 389 -5.87 12.34 5.33
CA GLU A 389 -5.71 13.40 6.33
C GLU A 389 -7.06 14.11 6.54
N PHE A 390 -7.73 14.49 5.45
CA PHE A 390 -9.02 15.19 5.49
C PHE A 390 -10.12 14.39 6.21
N ILE A 391 -10.34 13.13 5.83
CA ILE A 391 -11.41 12.30 6.43
C ILE A 391 -11.13 11.99 7.92
N HIS A 392 -9.85 11.95 8.33
CA HIS A 392 -9.50 11.72 9.73
C HIS A 392 -9.61 12.98 10.57
N GLU A 393 -9.18 14.13 10.05
CA GLU A 393 -9.22 15.40 10.78
C GLU A 393 -10.67 15.83 11.05
N TYR A 394 -11.56 15.62 10.08
CA TYR A 394 -12.96 16.01 10.16
C TYR A 394 -13.92 14.82 10.37
N ALA A 395 -13.44 13.72 10.94
CA ALA A 395 -14.24 12.53 11.19
C ALA A 395 -15.47 12.83 12.07
N VAL A 396 -16.63 12.26 11.73
CA VAL A 396 -17.83 12.31 12.58
C VAL A 396 -17.68 11.28 13.70
N PRO A 397 -17.72 11.68 14.98
CA PRO A 397 -17.66 10.73 16.09
C PRO A 397 -18.85 9.77 16.08
N GLU A 398 -18.58 8.47 16.25
CA GLU A 398 -19.60 7.39 16.30
C GLU A 398 -20.73 7.64 17.34
N ALA A 399 -20.49 8.49 18.35
CA ALA A 399 -21.48 8.84 19.37
C ALA A 399 -22.54 9.88 18.91
N LEU A 400 -22.45 10.37 17.67
CA LEU A 400 -23.35 11.39 17.11
C LEU A 400 -24.25 10.86 15.96
N GLU A 401 -24.18 9.57 15.62
CA GLU A 401 -25.06 8.93 14.64
C GLU A 401 -26.46 8.60 15.16
#